data_AF-A0A9W9MHP2-F1
#
_entry.id   AF-A0A9W9MHP2-F1
#
_cell.length_a   1.000
_cell.length_b   1.000
_cell.length_c   1.000
_cell.angle_alpha   90.00
_cell.angle_beta   90.00
_cell.angle_gamma   90.00
#
_symmetry.space_group_name_H-M   'P 1'
#
loop_
_entity.id
_entity.type
_entity.pdbx_description
1 polymer ?
#
loop_
_entity_poly.entity_id
_entity_poly.type
_entity_poly.pdbx_seq_one_letter_code
_entity_poly.pdbx_strand_id
1 'polypeptide(L)'
;MGAGPVHEKRTLALYLAWVEAWCSVREAQATSPVLTSMTLDEVCQIFREKDTRLPSLETIESAVIVFREQFKQGRITLGGSRPPSNNQINLLSENYDPRTPCECCGIGPTCASFDTDFETLAQNCRCNAIQKMLELVRLIGDKPDQWNGHGILTQQALEKAAVELALSNTEWQKPIDCHPGSCKSLPNVFAPDRRPNPHCDTPADVHHAMYPTFEHIKLCADAKYYYSIACGGSLCDEGISRALADMGNDILIADYCEAANEEKIALLQKTGAAAVSFLRLCNMAGFIADWQFNVVAASVLQFRATGYYRDHAHPRLPQGLFGSRQTGNSVHRHIDLGFMVEIVCSSLGTGETFDKHVYFDIVEACALLNDLVDFRSDTTRRQRENIVLRGIRKSVCRSLNDQIYRCYQKVLVNVRKQKVSALVIMAFCNWCILGSHHKIFELLRGFTVNPENPPCKYDGLELYDQLVEALIPYGTLREHGPRLDMTRADLDKLYCLYRADSETHIAWLADSTRILLDPRHCRPIVDAIHFEWNGSIGDLNYCP
;
A
#
# COMPACT_ATOMS: atom_id res chain seq x y z
N MET A 1 -26.02 8.62 0.11
CA MET A 1 -27.20 8.11 -0.63
C MET A 1 -27.14 6.59 -0.54
N GLY A 2 -28.00 5.97 0.28
CA GLY A 2 -27.93 4.54 0.55
C GLY A 2 -28.57 3.72 -0.57
N ALA A 3 -27.74 3.02 -1.35
CA ALA A 3 -28.19 1.85 -2.10
C ALA A 3 -28.16 0.67 -1.12
N GLY A 4 -29.30 -0.01 -0.92
CA GLY A 4 -29.41 -1.09 0.08
C GLY A 4 -28.58 -2.35 -0.25
N PRO A 5 -28.59 -3.36 0.64
CA PRO A 5 -27.72 -4.55 0.60
C PRO A 5 -27.87 -5.46 -0.65
N VAL A 6 -28.88 -5.19 -1.48
CA VAL A 6 -29.13 -5.90 -2.75
C VAL A 6 -28.27 -5.35 -3.89
N HIS A 7 -27.98 -4.04 -3.90
CA HIS A 7 -27.16 -3.40 -4.93
C HIS A 7 -25.67 -3.77 -4.76
N GLU A 8 -25.19 -3.85 -3.51
CA GLU A 8 -23.80 -4.17 -3.16
C GLU A 8 -23.39 -5.57 -3.66
N LYS A 9 -24.27 -6.57 -3.50
CA LYS A 9 -24.01 -7.94 -3.97
C LYS A 9 -23.98 -8.06 -5.49
N ARG A 10 -24.76 -7.22 -6.19
CA ARG A 10 -24.81 -7.23 -7.67
C ARG A 10 -23.52 -6.66 -8.26
N THR A 11 -23.05 -5.52 -7.76
CA THR A 11 -21.85 -4.87 -8.31
C THR A 11 -20.61 -5.73 -8.13
N LEU A 12 -20.46 -6.41 -6.98
CA LEU A 12 -19.38 -7.37 -6.80
C LEU A 12 -19.45 -8.50 -7.83
N ALA A 13 -20.62 -9.11 -8.02
CA ALA A 13 -20.75 -10.18 -9.00
C ALA A 13 -20.56 -9.70 -10.45
N LEU A 14 -21.00 -8.48 -10.77
CA LEU A 14 -20.73 -7.83 -12.07
C LEU A 14 -19.23 -7.57 -12.26
N TYR A 15 -18.52 -7.11 -11.22
CA TYR A 15 -17.08 -6.90 -11.27
C TYR A 15 -16.33 -8.21 -11.52
N LEU A 16 -16.67 -9.28 -10.79
CA LEU A 16 -16.04 -10.59 -10.98
C LEU A 16 -16.26 -11.12 -12.41
N ALA A 17 -17.48 -11.00 -12.93
CA ALA A 17 -17.79 -11.38 -14.31
C ALA A 17 -17.08 -10.47 -15.34
N TRP A 18 -16.88 -9.19 -15.03
CA TRP A 18 -16.11 -8.26 -15.87
C TRP A 18 -14.64 -8.66 -15.96
N VAL A 19 -14.02 -9.04 -14.83
CA VAL A 19 -12.63 -9.52 -14.81
C VAL A 19 -12.48 -10.81 -15.62
N GLU A 20 -13.42 -11.75 -15.45
CA GLU A 20 -13.47 -12.99 -16.23
C GLU A 20 -13.55 -12.72 -17.74
N ALA A 21 -14.50 -11.88 -18.16
CA ALA A 21 -14.67 -11.47 -19.56
C ALA A 21 -13.45 -10.70 -20.09
N TRP A 22 -12.84 -9.82 -19.30
CA TRP A 22 -11.62 -9.10 -19.70
C TRP A 22 -10.48 -10.06 -20.00
N CYS A 23 -10.33 -11.10 -19.18
CA CYS A 23 -9.29 -12.11 -19.31
C CYS A 23 -9.58 -13.13 -20.43
N SER A 24 -10.86 -13.40 -20.75
CA SER A 24 -11.27 -14.36 -21.80
C SER A 24 -11.17 -13.77 -23.21
N VAL A 25 -11.55 -12.50 -23.38
CA VAL A 25 -11.63 -11.84 -24.70
C VAL A 25 -10.23 -11.61 -25.28
N ARG A 26 -9.90 -12.37 -26.34
CA ARG A 26 -8.66 -12.18 -27.10
C ARG A 26 -8.75 -10.94 -27.98
N GLU A 27 -7.65 -10.20 -28.12
CA GLU A 27 -7.61 -9.02 -29.01
C GLU A 27 -8.04 -9.31 -30.45
N ALA A 28 -7.79 -10.53 -30.95
CA ALA A 28 -8.19 -10.96 -32.28
C ALA A 28 -9.70 -11.23 -32.46
N GLN A 29 -10.46 -11.41 -31.36
CA GLN A 29 -11.93 -11.58 -31.41
C GLN A 29 -12.67 -10.24 -31.39
N ALA A 30 -12.01 -9.15 -30.99
CA ALA A 30 -12.58 -7.80 -30.92
C ALA A 30 -12.88 -7.18 -32.31
N THR A 31 -12.42 -7.80 -33.40
CA THR A 31 -12.63 -7.33 -34.78
C THR A 31 -13.80 -8.01 -35.52
N SER A 32 -14.52 -8.93 -34.87
CA SER A 32 -15.70 -9.57 -35.47
C SER A 32 -16.89 -8.59 -35.50
N PRO A 33 -17.45 -8.26 -36.69
CA PRO A 33 -18.60 -7.35 -36.83
C PRO A 33 -19.89 -7.85 -36.15
N VAL A 34 -19.92 -9.11 -35.73
CA VAL A 34 -21.11 -9.77 -35.17
C VAL A 34 -21.29 -9.45 -33.67
N LEU A 35 -20.27 -8.93 -32.99
CA LEU A 35 -20.27 -8.69 -31.52
C LEU A 35 -20.52 -7.23 -31.11
N THR A 36 -20.68 -6.29 -32.05
CA THR A 36 -20.64 -4.84 -31.79
C THR A 36 -21.93 -4.09 -32.16
N SER A 37 -23.09 -4.55 -31.70
CA SER A 37 -24.32 -3.74 -31.76
C SER A 37 -24.47 -2.74 -30.60
N MET A 38 -23.68 -2.89 -29.53
CA MET A 38 -23.82 -2.10 -28.31
C MET A 38 -23.05 -0.77 -28.37
N THR A 39 -23.69 0.29 -27.93
CA THR A 39 -23.14 1.64 -27.75
C THR A 39 -22.52 1.81 -26.36
N LEU A 40 -21.67 2.83 -26.19
CA LEU A 40 -21.05 3.12 -24.89
C LEU A 40 -22.09 3.50 -23.81
N ASP A 41 -23.20 4.12 -24.21
CA ASP A 41 -24.30 4.43 -23.30
C ASP A 41 -25.02 3.16 -22.82
N GLU A 42 -25.22 2.18 -23.71
CA GLU A 42 -25.76 0.87 -23.34
C GLU A 42 -24.80 0.10 -22.42
N VAL A 43 -23.49 0.20 -22.64
CA VAL A 43 -22.49 -0.35 -21.70
C VAL A 43 -22.63 0.29 -20.31
N CYS A 44 -22.74 1.63 -20.24
CA CYS A 44 -22.93 2.31 -18.96
C CYS A 44 -24.27 1.94 -18.29
N GLN A 45 -25.30 1.63 -19.09
CA GLN A 45 -26.61 1.24 -18.58
C GLN A 45 -26.56 -0.11 -17.84
N ILE A 46 -25.71 -1.05 -18.25
CA ILE A 46 -25.48 -2.33 -17.52
C ILE A 46 -25.13 -2.10 -16.05
N PHE A 47 -24.34 -1.05 -15.79
CA PHE A 47 -23.86 -0.68 -14.46
C PHE A 47 -24.96 0.05 -13.65
N ARG A 48 -25.81 0.84 -14.32
CA ARG A 48 -26.93 1.58 -13.69
C ARG A 48 -28.19 0.72 -13.47
N GLU A 49 -28.26 -0.44 -14.12
CA GLU A 49 -29.39 -1.36 -14.05
C GLU A 49 -29.67 -1.79 -12.60
N LYS A 50 -30.94 -1.66 -12.18
CA LYS A 50 -31.38 -2.05 -10.83
C LYS A 50 -31.92 -3.48 -10.76
N ASP A 51 -32.01 -4.19 -11.90
CA ASP A 51 -32.39 -5.60 -11.90
C ASP A 51 -31.32 -6.42 -11.17
N THR A 52 -31.76 -7.25 -10.23
CA THR A 52 -30.92 -8.18 -9.47
C THR A 52 -30.25 -9.24 -10.34
N ARG A 53 -30.77 -9.50 -11.54
CA ARG A 53 -30.18 -10.46 -12.49
C ARG A 53 -28.94 -9.86 -13.14
N LEU A 54 -27.87 -10.64 -13.16
CA LEU A 54 -26.66 -10.29 -13.89
C LEU A 54 -26.89 -10.44 -15.39
N PRO A 55 -26.28 -9.59 -16.23
CA PRO A 55 -26.21 -9.83 -17.66
C PRO A 55 -25.54 -11.18 -17.95
N SER A 56 -25.82 -11.77 -19.11
CA SER A 56 -25.10 -12.97 -19.55
C SER A 56 -23.61 -12.65 -19.74
N LEU A 57 -22.75 -13.66 -19.60
CA LEU A 57 -21.31 -13.50 -19.85
C LEU A 57 -21.04 -12.96 -21.26
N GLU A 58 -21.78 -13.44 -22.27
CA GLU A 58 -21.70 -12.93 -23.65
C GLU A 58 -21.99 -11.41 -23.73
N THR A 59 -22.96 -10.91 -22.97
CA THR A 59 -23.28 -9.47 -22.91
C THR A 59 -22.12 -8.68 -22.31
N ILE A 60 -21.48 -9.22 -21.27
CA ILE A 60 -20.34 -8.60 -20.60
C ILE A 60 -19.11 -8.63 -21.52
N GLU A 61 -18.86 -9.73 -22.24
CA GLU A 61 -17.79 -9.83 -23.23
C GLU A 61 -17.97 -8.82 -24.37
N SER A 62 -19.20 -8.66 -24.89
CA SER A 62 -19.52 -7.59 -25.85
C SER A 62 -19.25 -6.20 -25.27
N ALA A 63 -19.60 -5.95 -24.02
CA ALA A 63 -19.34 -4.67 -23.36
C ALA A 63 -17.83 -4.38 -23.21
N VAL A 64 -17.01 -5.40 -22.89
CA VAL A 64 -15.54 -5.31 -22.85
C VAL A 64 -14.99 -4.96 -24.23
N ILE A 65 -15.47 -5.59 -25.30
CA ILE A 65 -15.03 -5.31 -26.68
C ILE A 65 -15.35 -3.86 -27.04
N VAL A 66 -16.57 -3.39 -26.76
CA VAL A 66 -16.99 -2.00 -27.01
C VAL A 66 -16.12 -1.03 -26.24
N PHE A 67 -15.88 -1.27 -24.94
CA PHE A 67 -15.01 -0.39 -24.14
C PHE A 67 -13.60 -0.28 -24.74
N ARG A 68 -12.97 -1.42 -25.07
CA ARG A 68 -11.63 -1.46 -25.65
C ARG A 68 -11.57 -0.69 -26.99
N GLU A 69 -12.60 -0.83 -27.83
CA GLU A 69 -12.66 -0.12 -29.11
C GLU A 69 -12.87 1.39 -28.93
N GLN A 70 -13.78 1.81 -28.06
CA GLN A 70 -14.01 3.23 -27.77
C GLN A 70 -12.76 3.89 -27.13
N PHE A 71 -12.03 3.14 -26.31
CA PHE A 71 -10.73 3.57 -25.79
C PHE A 71 -9.68 3.71 -26.89
N LYS A 72 -9.54 2.73 -27.79
CA LYS A 72 -8.62 2.80 -28.95
C LYS A 72 -8.92 3.98 -29.87
N GLN A 73 -10.20 4.33 -30.04
CA GLN A 73 -10.64 5.49 -30.81
C GLN A 73 -10.44 6.83 -30.08
N GLY A 74 -9.91 6.82 -28.85
CA GLY A 74 -9.66 8.03 -28.06
C GLY A 74 -10.91 8.68 -27.47
N ARG A 75 -12.05 7.98 -27.45
CA ARG A 75 -13.31 8.50 -26.88
C ARG A 75 -13.39 8.30 -25.36
N ILE A 76 -12.57 7.42 -24.80
CA ILE A 76 -12.43 7.19 -23.37
C ILE A 76 -11.02 7.62 -22.96
N THR A 77 -10.92 8.46 -21.93
CA THR A 77 -9.66 8.84 -21.29
C THR A 77 -9.57 8.23 -19.88
N LEU A 78 -8.34 8.12 -19.35
CA LEU A 78 -8.06 7.48 -18.06
C LEU A 78 -7.30 8.46 -17.14
N GLY A 79 -8.00 9.49 -16.65
CA GLY A 79 -7.41 10.49 -15.74
C GLY A 79 -7.22 11.86 -16.39
N GLY A 80 -6.77 11.89 -17.64
CA GLY A 80 -6.49 13.13 -18.38
C GLY A 80 -7.59 13.60 -19.33
N SER A 81 -7.31 14.73 -19.97
CA SER A 81 -8.11 15.28 -21.08
C SER A 81 -7.83 14.61 -22.44
N ARG A 82 -6.73 13.86 -22.55
CA ARG A 82 -6.34 13.10 -23.74
C ARG A 82 -6.07 11.63 -23.42
N PRO A 83 -6.27 10.72 -24.40
CA PRO A 83 -5.88 9.32 -24.24
C PRO A 83 -4.34 9.17 -24.12
N PRO A 84 -3.86 8.07 -23.52
CA PRO A 84 -2.43 7.84 -23.37
C PRO A 84 -1.74 7.68 -24.73
N SER A 85 -0.55 8.27 -24.86
CA SER A 85 0.20 8.29 -26.12
C SER A 85 1.12 7.08 -26.35
N ASN A 86 1.35 6.26 -25.32
CA ASN A 86 2.14 5.03 -25.41
C ASN A 86 1.79 4.05 -24.28
N ASN A 87 2.36 2.84 -24.33
CA ASN A 87 2.08 1.78 -23.37
C ASN A 87 2.57 2.08 -21.94
N GLN A 88 3.66 2.83 -21.76
CA GLN A 88 4.22 3.07 -20.42
C GLN A 88 3.31 3.95 -19.55
N ILE A 89 2.56 4.85 -20.18
CA ILE A 89 1.58 5.74 -19.52
C ILE A 89 0.12 5.34 -19.80
N ASN A 90 -0.10 4.19 -20.43
CA ASN A 90 -1.43 3.62 -20.61
C ASN A 90 -1.77 2.72 -19.41
N LEU A 91 -2.76 3.10 -18.62
CA LEU A 91 -3.19 2.31 -17.45
C LEU A 91 -3.77 0.94 -17.82
N LEU A 92 -4.26 0.77 -19.05
CA LEU A 92 -4.72 -0.52 -19.57
C LEU A 92 -3.61 -1.31 -20.26
N SER A 93 -2.37 -0.80 -20.26
CA SER A 93 -1.27 -1.61 -20.76
C SER A 93 -1.01 -2.76 -19.79
N GLU A 94 -1.16 -3.97 -20.31
CA GLU A 94 -0.83 -5.20 -19.59
C GLU A 94 0.69 -5.48 -19.69
N ASN A 95 1.50 -4.43 -19.62
CA ASN A 95 2.94 -4.46 -19.92
C ASN A 95 3.80 -3.78 -18.85
N TYR A 96 3.21 -3.41 -17.70
CA TYR A 96 3.99 -2.84 -16.61
C TYR A 96 4.88 -3.92 -15.99
N ASP A 97 6.18 -3.78 -16.19
CA ASP A 97 7.19 -4.66 -15.62
C ASP A 97 8.40 -3.83 -15.16
N PRO A 98 8.64 -3.72 -13.84
CA PRO A 98 9.75 -2.96 -13.29
C PRO A 98 11.08 -3.73 -13.32
N ARG A 99 11.09 -5.01 -13.72
CA ARG A 99 12.32 -5.81 -13.79
C ARG A 99 13.27 -5.20 -14.82
N THR A 100 14.33 -4.61 -14.32
CA THR A 100 15.35 -3.94 -15.14
C THR A 100 16.68 -4.64 -14.92
N PRO A 101 17.23 -5.32 -15.95
CA PRO A 101 18.57 -5.90 -15.86
C PRO A 101 19.59 -4.82 -15.48
N CYS A 102 20.30 -5.04 -14.37
CA CYS A 102 21.24 -4.07 -13.85
C CYS A 102 22.36 -4.79 -13.08
N GLU A 103 23.59 -4.59 -13.51
CA GLU A 103 24.78 -5.20 -12.89
C GLU A 103 25.56 -4.21 -12.01
N CYS A 104 25.03 -2.99 -11.84
CA CYS A 104 25.68 -2.00 -11.00
C CYS A 104 25.46 -2.30 -9.51
N CYS A 105 26.22 -1.66 -8.64
CA CYS A 105 26.00 -1.73 -7.19
C CYS A 105 25.14 -0.57 -6.66
N GLY A 106 24.32 0.07 -7.49
CA GLY A 106 23.49 1.23 -7.12
C GLY A 106 24.30 2.51 -6.85
N ILE A 107 23.66 3.51 -6.25
CA ILE A 107 24.32 4.77 -5.86
C ILE A 107 25.10 4.53 -4.57
N GLY A 108 26.37 4.97 -4.57
CA GLY A 108 27.29 4.73 -3.46
C GLY A 108 27.03 5.59 -2.22
N PRO A 109 27.38 5.08 -1.02
CA PRO A 109 27.22 5.77 0.27
C PRO A 109 27.76 7.20 0.35
N THR A 110 28.79 7.50 -0.43
CA THR A 110 29.60 8.72 -0.32
C THR A 110 29.43 9.70 -1.49
N CYS A 111 28.54 9.41 -2.45
CA CYS A 111 28.58 10.05 -3.77
C CYS A 111 27.55 11.17 -4.06
N ALA A 112 26.79 11.67 -3.08
CA ALA A 112 25.85 12.76 -3.33
C ALA A 112 26.18 14.00 -2.49
N SER A 113 26.28 15.17 -3.15
CA SER A 113 26.21 16.45 -2.46
C SER A 113 24.77 16.69 -2.00
N PHE A 114 24.60 17.45 -0.91
CA PHE A 114 23.30 17.81 -0.33
C PHE A 114 22.32 18.43 -1.34
N ASP A 115 22.83 18.99 -2.44
CA ASP A 115 22.08 19.74 -3.44
C ASP A 115 21.83 18.95 -4.74
N THR A 116 21.94 17.62 -4.72
CA THR A 116 21.64 16.80 -5.92
C THR A 116 20.15 16.88 -6.26
N ASP A 117 19.82 17.63 -7.30
CA ASP A 117 18.47 17.73 -7.86
C ASP A 117 18.18 16.62 -8.90
N PHE A 118 16.95 16.61 -9.43
CA PHE A 118 16.50 15.60 -10.39
C PHE A 118 17.34 15.60 -11.67
N GLU A 119 17.66 16.77 -12.22
CA GLU A 119 18.43 16.89 -13.45
C GLU A 119 19.88 16.45 -13.28
N THR A 120 20.50 16.85 -12.17
CA THR A 120 21.84 16.41 -11.79
C THR A 120 21.89 14.90 -11.59
N LEU A 121 20.88 14.33 -10.92
CA LEU A 121 20.78 12.88 -10.73
C LEU A 121 20.63 12.15 -12.06
N ALA A 122 19.76 12.63 -12.95
CA ALA A 122 19.51 12.02 -14.25
C ALA A 122 20.73 12.06 -15.18
N GLN A 123 21.58 13.09 -15.07
CA GLN A 123 22.80 13.20 -15.87
C GLN A 123 23.94 12.33 -15.33
N ASN A 124 24.01 12.11 -14.02
CA ASN A 124 25.17 11.49 -13.37
C ASN A 124 24.94 10.04 -12.91
N CYS A 125 23.69 9.60 -12.73
CA CYS A 125 23.41 8.26 -12.28
C CYS A 125 23.75 7.22 -13.36
N ARG A 126 24.40 6.13 -12.96
CA ARG A 126 24.79 5.00 -13.83
C ARG A 126 24.03 3.70 -13.53
N CYS A 127 23.11 3.73 -12.57
CA CYS A 127 22.25 2.59 -12.28
C CYS A 127 21.10 2.53 -13.29
N ASN A 128 21.02 1.47 -14.08
CA ASN A 128 20.00 1.31 -15.13
C ASN A 128 18.57 1.36 -14.57
N ALA A 129 18.30 0.69 -13.44
CA ALA A 129 16.98 0.74 -12.79
C ALA A 129 16.59 2.17 -12.36
N ILE A 130 17.53 2.93 -11.78
CA ILE A 130 17.30 4.34 -11.43
C ILE A 130 17.14 5.19 -12.69
N GLN A 131 17.94 4.97 -13.73
CA GLN A 131 17.77 5.68 -15.02
C GLN A 131 16.38 5.43 -15.62
N LYS A 132 15.88 4.19 -15.59
CA LYS A 132 14.53 3.84 -16.06
C LYS A 132 13.44 4.54 -15.27
N MET A 133 13.56 4.59 -13.94
CA MET A 133 12.68 5.41 -13.10
C MET A 133 12.69 6.87 -13.56
N LEU A 134 13.87 7.50 -13.69
CA LEU A 134 13.99 8.92 -14.07
C LEU A 134 13.47 9.21 -15.48
N GLU A 135 13.69 8.30 -16.44
CA GLU A 135 13.11 8.35 -17.79
C GLU A 135 11.58 8.37 -17.73
N LEU A 136 10.98 7.50 -16.92
CA LEU A 136 9.52 7.42 -16.80
C LEU A 136 8.94 8.63 -16.05
N VAL A 137 9.65 9.17 -15.04
CA VAL A 137 9.27 10.43 -14.38
C VAL A 137 9.20 11.59 -15.40
N ARG A 138 10.22 11.73 -16.26
CA ARG A 138 10.20 12.74 -17.33
C ARG A 138 9.07 12.51 -18.32
N LEU A 139 8.87 11.25 -18.75
CA LEU A 139 7.80 10.91 -19.69
C LEU A 139 6.41 11.29 -19.14
N ILE A 140 6.15 11.05 -17.85
CA ILE A 140 4.89 11.45 -17.19
C ILE A 140 4.78 12.98 -17.11
N GLY A 141 5.87 13.66 -16.75
CA GLY A 141 5.94 15.13 -16.69
C GLY A 141 5.67 15.82 -18.04
N ASP A 142 6.16 15.23 -19.13
CA ASP A 142 5.99 15.75 -20.50
C ASP A 142 4.56 15.57 -21.06
N LYS A 143 3.66 14.91 -20.33
CA LYS A 143 2.29 14.57 -20.75
C LYS A 143 1.23 15.03 -19.73
N PRO A 144 1.22 16.31 -19.31
CA PRO A 144 0.31 16.80 -18.26
C PRO A 144 -1.16 16.78 -18.69
N ASP A 145 -1.46 16.61 -19.97
CA ASP A 145 -2.82 16.50 -20.52
C ASP A 145 -3.39 15.07 -20.49
N GLN A 146 -2.56 14.06 -20.20
CA GLN A 146 -2.92 12.62 -20.21
C GLN A 146 -3.19 12.04 -18.82
N TRP A 147 -2.97 12.83 -17.76
CA TRP A 147 -3.29 12.45 -16.38
C TRP A 147 -3.70 13.69 -15.58
N ASN A 148 -4.39 13.51 -14.45
CA ASN A 148 -4.79 14.61 -13.58
C ASN A 148 -4.75 14.21 -12.11
N GLY A 149 -3.75 14.70 -11.39
CA GLY A 149 -3.59 14.47 -9.95
C GLY A 149 -4.40 15.38 -9.04
N HIS A 150 -5.28 16.24 -9.59
CA HIS A 150 -6.11 17.22 -8.86
C HIS A 150 -5.32 18.09 -7.88
N GLY A 151 -4.07 18.42 -8.21
CA GLY A 151 -3.17 19.21 -7.36
C GLY A 151 -2.60 18.46 -6.15
N ILE A 152 -3.09 17.25 -5.85
CA ILE A 152 -2.57 16.35 -4.82
C ILE A 152 -1.27 15.73 -5.32
N LEU A 153 -1.34 15.09 -6.50
CA LEU A 153 -0.19 14.52 -7.18
C LEU A 153 0.32 15.48 -8.25
N THR A 154 1.61 15.80 -8.20
CA THR A 154 2.24 16.76 -9.13
C THR A 154 3.56 16.23 -9.65
N GLN A 155 3.97 16.68 -10.84
CA GLN A 155 5.28 16.34 -11.40
C GLN A 155 6.42 16.66 -10.43
N GLN A 156 6.38 17.84 -9.79
CA GLN A 156 7.39 18.23 -8.81
C GLN A 156 7.45 17.27 -7.61
N ALA A 157 6.30 16.75 -7.16
CA ALA A 157 6.26 15.79 -6.08
C ALA A 157 6.87 14.44 -6.50
N LEU A 158 6.59 14.00 -7.74
CA LEU A 158 7.18 12.80 -8.33
C LEU A 158 8.71 12.92 -8.50
N GLU A 159 9.20 14.05 -9.02
CA GLU A 159 10.65 14.33 -9.13
C GLU A 159 11.35 14.26 -7.77
N LYS A 160 10.75 14.90 -6.74
CA LYS A 160 11.26 14.86 -5.37
C LYS A 160 11.27 13.44 -4.80
N ALA A 161 10.21 12.66 -5.04
CA ALA A 161 10.14 11.27 -4.60
C ALA A 161 11.24 10.42 -5.26
N ALA A 162 11.42 10.54 -6.58
CA ALA A 162 12.44 9.82 -7.32
C ALA A 162 13.87 10.15 -6.85
N VAL A 163 14.16 11.43 -6.60
CA VAL A 163 15.45 11.86 -6.04
C VAL A 163 15.68 11.29 -4.66
N GLU A 164 14.68 11.37 -3.79
CA GLU A 164 14.80 10.92 -2.41
C GLU A 164 14.93 9.39 -2.30
N LEU A 165 14.24 8.63 -3.16
CA LEU A 165 14.40 7.18 -3.33
C LEU A 165 15.80 6.82 -3.83
N ALA A 166 16.25 7.43 -4.92
CA ALA A 166 17.56 7.14 -5.50
C ALA A 166 18.71 7.40 -4.51
N LEU A 167 18.57 8.42 -3.68
CA LEU A 167 19.57 8.86 -2.70
C LEU A 167 19.32 8.31 -1.29
N SER A 168 18.41 7.35 -1.12
CA SER A 168 18.09 6.75 0.19
C SER A 168 19.29 6.13 0.89
N ASN A 169 20.27 5.71 0.09
CA ASN A 169 21.48 5.02 0.51
C ASN A 169 22.72 5.92 0.61
N THR A 170 22.59 7.25 0.62
CA THR A 170 23.75 8.14 0.80
C THR A 170 23.85 8.65 2.24
N GLU A 171 24.97 9.29 2.58
CA GLU A 171 25.17 9.98 3.88
C GLU A 171 25.04 9.06 5.11
N TRP A 172 25.69 7.90 5.07
CA TRP A 172 25.58 6.95 6.19
C TRP A 172 26.14 7.50 7.49
N GLN A 173 25.41 7.25 8.56
CA GLN A 173 25.79 7.64 9.91
C GLN A 173 25.56 6.49 10.86
N LYS A 174 26.63 5.97 11.44
CA LYS A 174 26.53 4.95 12.49
C LYS A 174 26.05 5.62 13.79
N PRO A 175 24.99 5.11 14.45
CA PRO A 175 24.65 5.52 15.80
C PRO A 175 25.82 5.19 16.74
N ILE A 176 26.06 6.08 17.69
CA ILE A 176 27.24 6.02 18.56
C ILE A 176 26.88 5.17 19.79
N ASP A 177 25.72 5.46 20.39
CA ASP A 177 25.33 4.91 21.68
C ASP A 177 23.81 4.58 21.72
N CYS A 178 23.40 3.79 22.72
CA CYS A 178 21.99 3.64 23.11
C CYS A 178 21.39 5.00 23.55
N HIS A 179 22.06 5.66 24.50
CA HIS A 179 21.78 7.02 24.99
C HIS A 179 23.09 7.83 25.08
N PRO A 180 23.07 9.17 25.03
CA PRO A 180 24.29 9.96 25.05
C PRO A 180 25.20 9.62 26.24
N GLY A 181 26.41 9.13 25.97
CA GLY A 181 27.39 8.76 27.00
C GLY A 181 27.38 7.29 27.43
N SER A 182 26.54 6.44 26.83
CA SER A 182 26.59 4.99 27.02
C SER A 182 27.74 4.38 26.23
N CYS A 183 28.80 3.91 26.90
CA CYS A 183 29.91 3.20 26.24
C CYS A 183 29.58 1.75 25.82
N LYS A 184 28.33 1.28 25.96
CA LYS A 184 27.94 -0.08 25.56
C LYS A 184 27.75 -0.17 24.04
N SER A 185 28.34 -1.19 23.42
CA SER A 185 28.12 -1.52 22.02
C SER A 185 26.65 -1.87 21.78
N LEU A 186 26.08 -1.34 20.69
CA LEU A 186 24.73 -1.69 20.28
C LEU A 186 24.65 -3.19 19.94
N PRO A 187 23.62 -3.91 20.42
CA PRO A 187 23.44 -5.31 20.08
C PRO A 187 23.07 -5.47 18.59
N ASN A 188 23.30 -6.68 18.07
CA ASN A 188 22.78 -7.04 16.76
C ASN A 188 21.25 -7.13 16.81
N VAL A 189 20.59 -6.58 15.80
CA VAL A 189 19.13 -6.66 15.65
C VAL A 189 18.78 -7.82 14.73
N PHE A 190 17.99 -8.75 15.27
CA PHE A 190 17.41 -9.87 14.54
C PHE A 190 15.89 -9.71 14.47
N ALA A 191 15.29 -10.34 13.47
CA ALA A 191 13.86 -10.31 13.20
C ALA A 191 13.34 -11.71 12.82
N PRO A 192 12.07 -12.03 13.09
CA PRO A 192 11.41 -13.19 12.50
C PRO A 192 11.33 -13.04 10.98
N ASP A 193 11.48 -14.16 10.27
CA ASP A 193 11.29 -14.22 8.81
C ASP A 193 9.83 -13.97 8.42
N ARG A 194 9.61 -13.23 7.33
CA ARG A 194 8.30 -12.88 6.72
C ARG A 194 7.54 -14.09 6.13
N ARG A 195 8.01 -15.33 6.35
CA ARG A 195 7.39 -16.58 5.87
C ARG A 195 6.06 -16.91 6.56
N PRO A 196 5.09 -17.46 5.83
CA PRO A 196 3.95 -18.12 6.45
C PRO A 196 4.38 -19.19 7.45
N ASN A 197 3.71 -19.26 8.59
CA ASN A 197 3.93 -20.28 9.61
C ASN A 197 2.71 -21.19 9.73
N PRO A 198 2.75 -22.44 9.21
CA PRO A 198 1.61 -23.35 9.21
C PRO A 198 1.00 -23.63 10.59
N HIS A 199 1.73 -23.38 11.68
CA HIS A 199 1.23 -23.59 13.04
C HIS A 199 0.32 -22.47 13.55
N CYS A 200 0.42 -21.26 13.01
CA CYS A 200 -0.40 -20.13 13.43
C CYS A 200 -1.14 -19.45 12.29
N ASP A 201 -0.83 -19.78 11.05
CA ASP A 201 -1.48 -19.24 9.86
C ASP A 201 -2.68 -20.06 9.42
N THR A 202 -3.65 -19.38 8.81
CA THR A 202 -4.73 -20.04 8.08
C THR A 202 -4.14 -20.79 6.87
N PRO A 203 -4.54 -22.05 6.64
CA PRO A 203 -4.30 -22.77 5.39
C PRO A 203 -4.77 -21.97 4.17
N ALA A 204 -4.03 -22.06 3.06
CA ALA A 204 -4.28 -21.20 1.89
C ALA A 204 -5.68 -21.39 1.30
N ASP A 205 -6.18 -22.62 1.21
CA ASP A 205 -7.53 -22.95 0.73
C ASP A 205 -8.63 -22.31 1.60
N VAL A 206 -8.50 -22.43 2.92
CA VAL A 206 -9.44 -21.81 3.87
C VAL A 206 -9.35 -20.28 3.81
N HIS A 207 -8.14 -19.72 3.70
CA HIS A 207 -7.93 -18.28 3.58
C HIS A 207 -8.55 -17.73 2.30
N HIS A 208 -8.35 -18.39 1.16
CA HIS A 208 -8.96 -18.01 -0.12
C HIS A 208 -10.48 -18.13 -0.14
N ALA A 209 -11.05 -19.04 0.65
CA ALA A 209 -12.50 -19.11 0.81
C ALA A 209 -13.07 -17.92 1.62
N MET A 210 -12.33 -17.41 2.61
CA MET A 210 -12.72 -16.23 3.40
C MET A 210 -12.45 -14.91 2.68
N TYR A 211 -11.35 -14.85 1.93
CA TYR A 211 -10.81 -13.65 1.30
C TYR A 211 -10.54 -13.91 -0.20
N PRO A 212 -11.60 -14.12 -0.99
CA PRO A 212 -11.46 -14.56 -2.37
C PRO A 212 -10.76 -13.51 -3.22
N THR A 213 -9.76 -13.90 -3.99
CA THR A 213 -9.11 -13.03 -4.99
C THR A 213 -9.07 -13.74 -6.34
N PHE A 214 -9.14 -12.98 -7.43
CA PHE A 214 -9.02 -13.58 -8.77
C PHE A 214 -7.63 -14.20 -8.97
N GLU A 215 -6.59 -13.62 -8.35
CA GLU A 215 -5.24 -14.12 -8.47
C GLU A 215 -4.96 -15.39 -7.65
N HIS A 216 -5.80 -15.70 -6.65
CA HIS A 216 -5.58 -16.79 -5.70
C HIS A 216 -4.18 -16.77 -5.05
N ILE A 217 -3.67 -15.56 -4.77
CA ILE A 217 -2.40 -15.33 -4.09
C ILE A 217 -2.69 -14.78 -2.69
N LYS A 218 -2.23 -15.47 -1.64
CA LYS A 218 -2.51 -15.09 -0.24
C LYS A 218 -2.06 -13.68 0.09
N LEU A 219 -0.87 -13.27 -0.35
CA LEU A 219 -0.36 -11.91 -0.14
C LEU A 219 -1.22 -10.83 -0.81
N CYS A 220 -1.76 -11.12 -2.00
CA CYS A 220 -2.71 -10.23 -2.65
C CYS A 220 -3.96 -10.08 -1.77
N ALA A 221 -4.48 -11.19 -1.24
CA ALA A 221 -5.64 -11.17 -0.37
C ALA A 221 -5.35 -10.40 0.93
N ASP A 222 -4.19 -10.60 1.56
CA ASP A 222 -3.80 -9.89 2.78
C ASP A 222 -3.75 -8.37 2.57
N ALA A 223 -3.05 -7.91 1.52
CA ALA A 223 -2.94 -6.49 1.18
C ALA A 223 -4.32 -5.88 0.87
N LYS A 224 -5.13 -6.57 0.06
CA LYS A 224 -6.43 -6.06 -0.38
C LYS A 224 -7.47 -6.05 0.74
N TYR A 225 -7.64 -7.15 1.48
CA TYR A 225 -8.73 -7.31 2.45
C TYR A 225 -8.47 -6.69 3.81
N TYR A 226 -7.21 -6.71 4.28
CA TYR A 226 -6.89 -6.16 5.59
C TYR A 226 -6.56 -4.67 5.53
N TYR A 227 -6.35 -4.12 4.33
CA TYR A 227 -6.12 -2.70 4.15
C TYR A 227 -7.09 -2.02 3.19
N SER A 228 -6.95 -2.22 1.87
CA SER A 228 -7.66 -1.36 0.91
C SER A 228 -9.17 -1.50 0.96
N ILE A 229 -9.68 -2.72 1.09
CA ILE A 229 -11.10 -3.00 1.31
C ILE A 229 -11.49 -2.65 2.74
N ALA A 230 -10.60 -2.79 3.73
CA ALA A 230 -10.92 -2.44 5.12
C ALA A 230 -11.23 -0.93 5.29
N CYS A 231 -10.63 -0.07 4.49
CA CYS A 231 -10.82 1.38 4.54
C CYS A 231 -12.25 1.87 4.23
N GLY A 232 -13.05 1.07 3.53
CA GLY A 232 -14.39 1.47 3.11
C GLY A 232 -15.37 0.34 2.83
N GLY A 233 -14.96 -0.93 2.87
CA GLY A 233 -15.70 -2.06 2.33
C GLY A 233 -16.98 -2.42 3.06
N SER A 234 -17.19 -1.95 4.29
CA SER A 234 -18.49 -2.04 4.98
C SER A 234 -19.35 -0.79 4.83
N LEU A 235 -18.86 0.22 4.12
CA LEU A 235 -19.49 1.54 3.94
C LEU A 235 -19.71 1.91 2.47
N CYS A 236 -19.02 1.23 1.55
CA CYS A 236 -19.19 1.39 0.12
C CYS A 236 -19.32 0.02 -0.56
N ASP A 237 -19.74 0.07 -1.81
CA ASP A 237 -19.96 -1.10 -2.63
C ASP A 237 -18.70 -2.00 -2.70
N GLU A 238 -18.85 -3.28 -2.35
CA GLU A 238 -17.73 -4.23 -2.30
C GLU A 238 -17.10 -4.43 -3.68
N GLY A 239 -17.88 -4.38 -4.77
CA GLY A 239 -17.36 -4.47 -6.14
C GLY A 239 -16.47 -3.29 -6.52
N ILE A 240 -16.86 -2.07 -6.13
CA ILE A 240 -16.03 -0.87 -6.35
C ILE A 240 -14.78 -0.90 -5.46
N SER A 241 -14.92 -1.26 -4.18
CA SER A 241 -13.79 -1.42 -3.27
C SER A 241 -12.77 -2.43 -3.80
N ARG A 242 -13.30 -3.53 -4.33
CA ARG A 242 -12.51 -4.61 -4.92
C ARG A 242 -11.78 -4.14 -6.16
N ALA A 243 -12.46 -3.44 -7.07
CA ALA A 243 -11.82 -2.88 -8.25
C ALA A 243 -10.75 -1.84 -7.89
N LEU A 244 -10.97 -1.00 -6.88
CA LEU A 244 -9.94 -0.09 -6.37
C LEU A 244 -8.71 -0.84 -5.86
N ALA A 245 -8.91 -1.91 -5.09
CA ALA A 245 -7.83 -2.73 -4.57
C ALA A 245 -7.06 -3.46 -5.70
N ASP A 246 -7.76 -4.00 -6.71
CA ASP A 246 -7.15 -4.68 -7.86
C ASP A 246 -6.46 -3.68 -8.81
N MET A 247 -6.94 -2.43 -8.91
CA MET A 247 -6.23 -1.33 -9.61
C MET A 247 -4.87 -1.03 -8.97
N GLY A 248 -4.70 -1.35 -7.69
CA GLY A 248 -3.43 -1.28 -6.94
C GLY A 248 -2.47 -2.43 -7.19
N ASN A 249 -2.79 -3.41 -8.06
CA ASN A 249 -1.95 -4.59 -8.30
C ASN A 249 -0.51 -4.27 -8.75
N ASP A 250 -0.27 -3.07 -9.30
CA ASP A 250 1.07 -2.60 -9.65
C ASP A 250 2.02 -2.58 -8.43
N ILE A 251 1.51 -2.40 -7.20
CA ILE A 251 2.32 -2.52 -5.96
C ILE A 251 2.91 -3.91 -5.84
N LEU A 252 2.06 -4.93 -6.04
CA LEU A 252 2.47 -6.32 -5.91
C LEU A 252 3.44 -6.73 -7.03
N ILE A 253 3.27 -6.16 -8.23
CA ILE A 253 4.26 -6.30 -9.30
C ILE A 253 5.58 -5.65 -8.88
N ALA A 254 5.57 -4.39 -8.43
CA ALA A 254 6.79 -3.67 -8.08
C ALA A 254 7.57 -4.29 -6.92
N ASP A 255 6.89 -4.68 -5.85
CA ASP A 255 7.49 -5.18 -4.61
C ASP A 255 7.95 -6.63 -4.72
N TYR A 256 7.29 -7.44 -5.56
CA TYR A 256 7.51 -8.89 -5.62
C TYR A 256 7.90 -9.42 -7.01
N CYS A 257 8.20 -8.56 -7.99
CA CYS A 257 8.52 -9.03 -9.36
C CYS A 257 9.70 -10.01 -9.41
N GLU A 258 10.62 -9.97 -8.43
CA GLU A 258 11.77 -10.85 -8.39
C GLU A 258 11.41 -12.28 -7.98
N ALA A 259 10.30 -12.47 -7.25
CA ALA A 259 9.75 -13.79 -6.91
C ALA A 259 8.59 -14.23 -7.80
N ALA A 260 7.86 -13.28 -8.38
CA ALA A 260 6.74 -13.59 -9.24
C ALA A 260 7.24 -14.18 -10.58
N ASN A 261 6.60 -15.27 -11.01
CA ASN A 261 6.82 -15.79 -12.36
C ASN A 261 6.03 -14.96 -13.39
N GLU A 262 6.35 -15.14 -14.67
CA GLU A 262 5.70 -14.42 -15.78
C GLU A 262 4.17 -14.57 -15.77
N GLU A 263 3.67 -15.75 -15.41
CA GLU A 263 2.23 -16.04 -15.39
C GLU A 263 1.50 -15.20 -14.32
N LYS A 264 2.06 -15.10 -13.11
CA LYS A 264 1.51 -14.28 -12.03
C LYS A 264 1.58 -12.79 -12.37
N ILE A 265 2.68 -12.33 -12.96
CA ILE A 265 2.81 -10.93 -13.41
C ILE A 265 1.75 -10.62 -14.47
N ALA A 266 1.61 -11.48 -15.49
CA ALA A 266 0.60 -11.33 -16.53
C ALA A 266 -0.83 -11.31 -15.95
N LEU A 267 -1.10 -12.13 -14.94
CA LEU A 267 -2.40 -12.15 -14.26
C LEU A 267 -2.68 -10.85 -13.50
N LEU A 268 -1.69 -10.33 -12.75
CA LEU A 268 -1.79 -9.06 -12.03
C LEU A 268 -1.99 -7.87 -12.99
N GLN A 269 -1.28 -7.87 -14.12
CA GLN A 269 -1.41 -6.86 -15.18
C GLN A 269 -2.83 -6.84 -15.78
N LYS A 270 -3.36 -8.02 -16.13
CA LYS A 270 -4.70 -8.18 -16.71
C LYS A 270 -5.81 -7.76 -15.75
N THR A 271 -5.73 -8.23 -14.52
CA THR A 271 -6.70 -7.89 -13.47
C THR A 271 -6.66 -6.41 -13.12
N GLY A 272 -5.47 -5.80 -13.06
CA GLY A 272 -5.31 -4.35 -12.90
C GLY A 272 -5.94 -3.55 -14.05
N ALA A 273 -5.72 -3.96 -15.30
CA ALA A 273 -6.35 -3.31 -16.46
C ALA A 273 -7.89 -3.48 -16.47
N ALA A 274 -8.38 -4.68 -16.12
CA ALA A 274 -9.80 -4.94 -15.95
C ALA A 274 -10.41 -4.02 -14.87
N ALA A 275 -9.72 -3.86 -13.74
CA ALA A 275 -10.14 -3.00 -12.65
C ALA A 275 -10.19 -1.51 -13.05
N VAL A 276 -9.16 -1.00 -13.73
CA VAL A 276 -9.14 0.38 -14.24
C VAL A 276 -10.31 0.64 -15.20
N SER A 277 -10.58 -0.28 -16.12
CA SER A 277 -11.69 -0.15 -17.09
C SER A 277 -13.05 -0.18 -16.39
N PHE A 278 -13.24 -1.08 -15.43
CA PHE A 278 -14.45 -1.18 -14.63
C PHE A 278 -14.70 0.10 -13.82
N LEU A 279 -13.67 0.63 -13.15
CA LEU A 279 -13.76 1.88 -12.38
C LEU A 279 -14.06 3.07 -13.29
N ARG A 280 -13.49 3.10 -14.49
CA ARG A 280 -13.81 4.14 -15.47
C ARG A 280 -15.27 4.08 -15.89
N LEU A 281 -15.83 2.89 -16.12
CA LEU A 281 -17.25 2.73 -16.40
C LEU A 281 -18.12 3.11 -15.21
N CYS A 282 -17.72 2.78 -13.98
CA CYS A 282 -18.41 3.23 -12.76
C CYS A 282 -18.41 4.76 -12.66
N ASN A 283 -17.32 5.41 -13.02
CA ASN A 283 -17.22 6.87 -13.07
C ASN A 283 -18.15 7.47 -14.15
N MET A 284 -18.14 6.94 -15.38
CA MET A 284 -19.05 7.37 -16.45
C MET A 284 -20.53 7.11 -16.11
N ALA A 285 -20.80 6.04 -15.37
CA ALA A 285 -22.12 5.70 -14.87
C ALA A 285 -22.57 6.58 -13.70
N GLY A 286 -21.67 7.35 -13.06
CA GLY A 286 -21.96 8.29 -11.98
C GLY A 286 -21.81 7.72 -10.57
N PHE A 287 -21.22 6.53 -10.42
CA PHE A 287 -20.96 5.91 -9.12
C PHE A 287 -19.68 6.42 -8.44
N ILE A 288 -18.72 6.90 -9.25
CA ILE A 288 -17.44 7.44 -8.79
C ILE A 288 -17.29 8.85 -9.35
N ALA A 289 -16.91 9.82 -8.51
CA ALA A 289 -16.69 11.18 -8.97
C ALA A 289 -15.42 11.27 -9.83
N ASP A 290 -15.38 12.22 -10.78
CA ASP A 290 -14.23 12.40 -11.68
C ASP A 290 -12.92 12.58 -10.90
N TRP A 291 -12.94 13.36 -9.81
CA TRP A 291 -11.73 13.60 -9.03
C TRP A 291 -11.21 12.33 -8.34
N GLN A 292 -12.09 11.45 -7.85
CA GLN A 292 -11.74 10.18 -7.20
C GLN A 292 -11.07 9.23 -8.19
N PHE A 293 -11.66 9.05 -9.38
CA PHE A 293 -11.06 8.21 -10.41
C PHE A 293 -9.72 8.79 -10.90
N ASN A 294 -9.70 10.10 -11.20
CA ASN A 294 -8.53 10.75 -11.77
C ASN A 294 -7.31 10.72 -10.83
N VAL A 295 -7.52 10.93 -9.52
CA VAL A 295 -6.41 10.95 -8.56
C VAL A 295 -5.79 9.55 -8.38
N VAL A 296 -6.60 8.48 -8.30
CA VAL A 296 -6.07 7.10 -8.24
C VAL A 296 -5.38 6.74 -9.56
N ALA A 297 -5.97 7.08 -10.70
CA ALA A 297 -5.35 6.88 -12.02
C ALA A 297 -3.98 7.56 -12.13
N ALA A 298 -3.88 8.81 -11.70
CA ALA A 298 -2.60 9.52 -11.61
C ALA A 298 -1.64 8.84 -10.64
N SER A 299 -2.12 8.32 -9.51
CA SER A 299 -1.29 7.61 -8.53
C SER A 299 -0.69 6.33 -9.10
N VAL A 300 -1.47 5.54 -9.86
CA VAL A 300 -0.95 4.35 -10.54
C VAL A 300 0.16 4.71 -11.52
N LEU A 301 -0.05 5.74 -12.36
CA LEU A 301 0.98 6.20 -13.29
C LEU A 301 2.27 6.64 -12.59
N GLN A 302 2.15 7.47 -11.56
CA GLN A 302 3.31 7.97 -10.83
C GLN A 302 4.01 6.86 -10.05
N PHE A 303 3.25 5.90 -9.50
CA PHE A 303 3.80 4.73 -8.82
C PHE A 303 4.56 3.81 -9.78
N ARG A 304 4.09 3.60 -11.01
CA ARG A 304 4.83 2.83 -12.02
C ARG A 304 6.23 3.38 -12.24
N ALA A 305 6.41 4.70 -12.19
CA ALA A 305 7.73 5.32 -12.27
C ALA A 305 8.61 4.95 -11.07
N THR A 306 8.12 5.14 -9.85
CA THR A 306 8.89 4.83 -8.63
C THR A 306 9.13 3.33 -8.47
N GLY A 307 8.24 2.47 -8.97
CA GLY A 307 8.37 1.02 -8.89
C GLY A 307 9.54 0.45 -9.71
N TYR A 308 10.16 1.22 -10.61
CA TYR A 308 11.44 0.84 -11.25
C TYR A 308 12.65 0.97 -10.31
N TYR A 309 12.53 1.67 -9.18
CA TYR A 309 13.61 1.78 -8.20
C TYR A 309 13.99 0.39 -7.68
N ARG A 310 15.29 0.10 -7.66
CA ARG A 310 15.85 -1.11 -7.05
C ARG A 310 17.06 -0.74 -6.22
N ASP A 311 17.13 -1.26 -5.00
CA ASP A 311 18.26 -1.06 -4.11
C ASP A 311 19.43 -2.00 -4.46
N HIS A 312 20.14 -1.67 -5.53
CA HIS A 312 21.38 -2.37 -5.88
C HIS A 312 22.56 -2.03 -4.96
N ALA A 313 22.41 -1.08 -4.02
CA ALA A 313 23.45 -0.75 -3.04
C ALA A 313 23.48 -1.72 -1.86
N HIS A 314 22.45 -2.56 -1.70
CA HIS A 314 22.31 -3.54 -0.62
C HIS A 314 23.60 -4.33 -0.28
N PRO A 315 24.37 -4.90 -1.25
CA PRO A 315 25.58 -5.65 -0.95
C PRO A 315 26.70 -4.82 -0.27
N ARG A 316 26.66 -3.49 -0.42
CA ARG A 316 27.65 -2.54 0.12
C ARG A 316 27.22 -1.93 1.45
N LEU A 317 25.93 -2.01 1.80
CA LEU A 317 25.39 -1.45 3.04
C LEU A 317 26.01 -2.17 4.26
N PRO A 318 26.44 -1.45 5.31
CA PRO A 318 26.98 -2.06 6.51
C PRO A 318 25.90 -2.89 7.22
N GLN A 319 26.34 -3.85 8.02
CA GLN A 319 25.43 -4.56 8.90
C GLN A 319 25.03 -3.71 10.11
N GLY A 320 23.87 -4.02 10.68
CA GLY A 320 23.36 -3.39 11.89
C GLY A 320 22.69 -2.05 11.66
N LEU A 321 22.51 -1.30 12.74
CA LEU A 321 21.82 -0.01 12.73
C LEU A 321 22.74 1.08 12.15
N PHE A 322 22.24 1.80 11.15
CA PHE A 322 22.82 3.05 10.66
C PHE A 322 21.72 3.92 10.04
N GLY A 323 21.83 5.23 10.25
CA GLY A 323 21.03 6.22 9.55
C GLY A 323 21.60 6.54 8.17
N SER A 324 20.80 7.16 7.32
CA SER A 324 21.21 7.65 6.00
C SER A 324 20.51 8.97 5.68
N ARG A 325 20.75 9.55 4.50
CA ARG A 325 20.17 10.82 4.05
C ARG A 325 18.68 10.90 4.34
N GLN A 326 18.16 12.08 4.70
CA GLN A 326 16.72 12.34 4.80
C GLN A 326 16.47 13.85 4.66
N THR A 327 15.68 14.27 3.68
CA THR A 327 15.43 15.71 3.42
C THR A 327 14.14 16.25 4.04
N GLY A 328 13.50 15.48 4.93
CA GLY A 328 12.17 15.79 5.45
C GLY A 328 11.03 15.45 4.48
N ASN A 329 11.35 15.20 3.20
CA ASN A 329 10.49 14.38 2.35
C ASN A 329 10.69 12.94 2.78
N SER A 330 9.63 12.30 3.28
CA SER A 330 9.59 10.87 3.57
C SER A 330 9.59 10.03 2.29
N VAL A 331 10.57 10.29 1.40
CA VAL A 331 11.16 9.39 0.43
C VAL A 331 10.33 8.95 -0.76
N HIS A 332 9.40 8.05 -0.60
CA HIS A 332 8.53 7.61 -1.69
C HIS A 332 7.13 8.17 -1.52
N ARG A 333 6.82 8.66 -0.32
CA ARG A 333 5.46 8.85 0.18
C ARG A 333 4.78 10.13 -0.27
N HIS A 334 5.37 10.85 -1.23
CA HIS A 334 4.56 11.72 -2.08
C HIS A 334 3.68 10.89 -3.01
N ILE A 335 4.16 9.71 -3.39
CA ILE A 335 3.58 8.78 -4.36
C ILE A 335 3.45 7.41 -3.70
N ASP A 336 2.34 7.15 -3.04
CA ASP A 336 2.05 5.85 -2.46
C ASP A 336 0.72 5.36 -3.01
N LEU A 337 0.80 4.35 -3.90
CA LEU A 337 -0.37 3.82 -4.58
C LEU A 337 -1.32 3.13 -3.61
N GLY A 338 -0.79 2.45 -2.58
CA GLY A 338 -1.61 1.88 -1.54
C GLY A 338 -2.43 3.01 -0.94
N PHE A 339 -1.75 3.96 -0.30
CA PHE A 339 -2.42 5.02 0.46
C PHE A 339 -3.46 5.77 -0.36
N MET A 340 -3.19 6.05 -1.64
CA MET A 340 -4.19 6.69 -2.50
C MET A 340 -5.44 5.81 -2.74
N VAL A 341 -5.26 4.52 -3.03
CA VAL A 341 -6.36 3.56 -3.20
C VAL A 341 -7.24 3.53 -1.94
N GLU A 342 -6.62 3.52 -0.77
CA GLU A 342 -7.32 3.45 0.52
C GLU A 342 -8.06 4.73 0.88
N ILE A 343 -7.43 5.88 0.67
CA ILE A 343 -8.06 7.17 0.91
C ILE A 343 -9.27 7.33 -0.02
N VAL A 344 -9.19 6.90 -1.28
CA VAL A 344 -10.34 6.96 -2.21
C VAL A 344 -11.42 5.95 -1.84
N CYS A 345 -11.06 4.73 -1.42
CA CYS A 345 -12.02 3.74 -0.90
C CYS A 345 -12.79 4.31 0.32
N SER A 346 -12.07 4.90 1.26
CA SER A 346 -12.65 5.55 2.44
C SER A 346 -13.50 6.79 2.08
N SER A 347 -13.06 7.58 1.10
CA SER A 347 -13.82 8.71 0.56
C SER A 347 -15.15 8.28 -0.05
N LEU A 348 -15.19 7.15 -0.76
CA LEU A 348 -16.44 6.60 -1.29
C LEU A 348 -17.40 6.16 -0.17
N GLY A 349 -16.88 5.49 0.86
CA GLY A 349 -17.71 5.02 1.99
C GLY A 349 -18.25 6.14 2.88
N THR A 350 -17.49 7.22 3.05
CA THR A 350 -17.87 8.35 3.92
C THR A 350 -18.56 9.49 3.16
N GLY A 351 -18.32 9.61 1.86
CA GLY A 351 -18.69 10.77 1.06
C GLY A 351 -17.82 12.02 1.29
N GLU A 352 -16.79 11.94 2.14
CA GLU A 352 -15.87 13.06 2.39
C GLU A 352 -14.83 13.18 1.28
N THR A 353 -14.41 14.41 0.97
CA THR A 353 -13.28 14.69 0.08
C THR A 353 -11.98 14.87 0.88
N PHE A 354 -10.86 14.91 0.17
CA PHE A 354 -9.57 15.24 0.77
C PHE A 354 -8.78 16.15 -0.14
N ASP A 355 -7.88 16.92 0.45
CA ASP A 355 -6.92 17.75 -0.27
C ASP A 355 -5.50 17.20 -0.12
N LYS A 356 -4.56 17.94 -0.69
CA LYS A 356 -3.13 17.63 -0.62
C LYS A 356 -2.64 17.51 0.84
N HIS A 357 -3.08 18.38 1.75
CA HIS A 357 -2.60 18.38 3.13
C HIS A 357 -3.10 17.16 3.90
N VAL A 358 -4.38 16.81 3.73
CA VAL A 358 -4.95 15.58 4.31
C VAL A 358 -4.23 14.35 3.79
N TYR A 359 -3.98 14.26 2.48
CA TYR A 359 -3.22 13.16 1.89
C TYR A 359 -1.84 13.02 2.56
N PHE A 360 -1.06 14.10 2.64
CA PHE A 360 0.26 14.05 3.26
C PHE A 360 0.25 13.67 4.74
N ASP A 361 -0.71 14.19 5.51
CA ASP A 361 -0.83 13.86 6.93
C ASP A 361 -1.17 12.38 7.15
N ILE A 362 -2.06 11.80 6.35
CA ILE A 362 -2.40 10.37 6.41
C ILE A 362 -1.18 9.54 6.04
N VAL A 363 -0.57 9.86 4.91
CA VAL A 363 0.56 9.13 4.36
C VAL A 363 1.74 9.14 5.33
N GLU A 364 2.05 10.28 5.96
CA GLU A 364 3.10 10.37 6.97
C GLU A 364 2.78 9.55 8.24
N ALA A 365 1.51 9.49 8.65
CA ALA A 365 1.11 8.71 9.81
C ALA A 365 1.22 7.19 9.53
N CYS A 366 0.64 6.71 8.43
CA CYS A 366 0.76 5.31 8.00
C CYS A 366 2.23 4.93 7.74
N ALA A 367 3.04 5.87 7.28
CA ALA A 367 4.47 5.67 7.11
C ALA A 367 5.22 5.31 8.36
N LEU A 368 5.04 6.14 9.38
CA LEU A 368 5.68 5.94 10.65
C LEU A 368 5.19 4.64 11.27
N LEU A 369 3.89 4.33 11.18
CA LEU A 369 3.34 3.06 11.62
C LEU A 369 4.06 1.87 10.97
N ASN A 370 4.14 1.86 9.63
CA ASN A 370 4.80 0.81 8.87
C ASN A 370 6.25 0.62 9.31
N ASP A 371 7.00 1.72 9.28
CA ASP A 371 8.45 1.70 9.39
C ASP A 371 8.90 1.45 10.83
N LEU A 372 8.07 1.79 11.82
CA LEU A 372 8.25 1.41 13.22
C LEU A 372 8.00 -0.09 13.43
N VAL A 373 6.91 -0.63 12.89
CA VAL A 373 6.58 -2.06 13.00
C VAL A 373 7.62 -2.93 12.29
N ASP A 374 8.04 -2.54 11.09
CA ASP A 374 9.03 -3.26 10.28
C ASP A 374 10.48 -2.97 10.69
N PHE A 375 10.73 -2.09 11.66
CA PHE A 375 12.05 -1.60 12.03
C PHE A 375 13.10 -2.71 12.18
N ARG A 376 12.76 -3.82 12.85
CA ARG A 376 13.65 -4.98 13.02
C ARG A 376 13.96 -5.65 11.69
N SER A 377 12.91 -6.00 10.94
CA SER A 377 13.03 -6.69 9.65
C SER A 377 13.85 -5.86 8.67
N ASP A 378 13.54 -4.57 8.55
CA ASP A 378 14.22 -3.66 7.63
C ASP A 378 15.65 -3.34 8.10
N THR A 379 15.94 -3.43 9.40
CA THR A 379 17.33 -3.41 9.90
C THR A 379 18.09 -4.62 9.38
N THR A 380 17.55 -5.82 9.56
CA THR A 380 18.20 -7.07 9.16
C THR A 380 18.36 -7.18 7.64
N ARG A 381 17.34 -6.76 6.86
CA ARG A 381 17.34 -6.70 5.39
C ARG A 381 18.07 -5.49 4.82
N ARG A 382 18.59 -4.60 5.69
CA ARG A 382 19.25 -3.33 5.31
C ARG A 382 18.39 -2.46 4.38
N GLN A 383 17.06 -2.52 4.48
CA GLN A 383 16.15 -1.74 3.65
C GLN A 383 16.19 -0.26 4.08
N ARG A 384 16.46 0.64 3.12
CA ARG A 384 16.60 2.09 3.37
C ARG A 384 15.47 2.89 2.75
N GLU A 385 14.39 2.26 2.34
CA GLU A 385 13.13 2.97 2.16
C GLU A 385 12.46 3.33 3.50
N ASN A 386 12.77 2.59 4.57
CA ASN A 386 12.27 2.79 5.92
C ASN A 386 12.78 4.11 6.53
N ILE A 387 11.89 5.08 6.72
CA ILE A 387 12.23 6.44 7.13
C ILE A 387 12.68 6.52 8.60
N VAL A 388 12.23 5.59 9.45
CA VAL A 388 12.63 5.51 10.86
C VAL A 388 14.11 5.12 10.95
N LEU A 389 14.52 4.10 10.18
CA LEU A 389 15.92 3.69 10.09
C LEU A 389 16.80 4.80 9.53
N ARG A 390 16.35 5.46 8.46
CA ARG A 390 17.08 6.60 7.88
C ARG A 390 17.24 7.74 8.86
N GLY A 391 16.24 8.01 9.69
CA GLY A 391 16.22 9.08 10.67
C GLY A 391 17.09 8.87 11.91
N ILE A 392 17.71 7.69 12.10
CA ILE A 392 18.56 7.44 13.26
C ILE A 392 19.77 8.38 13.24
N ARG A 393 19.96 9.13 14.34
CA ARG A 393 21.08 10.06 14.52
C ARG A 393 21.61 9.99 15.95
N LYS A 394 22.91 9.71 16.09
CA LYS A 394 23.62 9.65 17.38
C LYS A 394 23.05 8.60 18.35
N SER A 395 21.94 8.88 19.04
CA SER A 395 21.28 8.00 20.02
C SER A 395 20.07 7.29 19.42
N VAL A 396 20.09 5.96 19.45
CA VAL A 396 18.99 5.13 18.93
C VAL A 396 17.70 5.33 19.72
N CYS A 397 17.74 5.27 21.06
CA CYS A 397 16.53 5.41 21.89
C CYS A 397 15.86 6.76 21.73
N ARG A 398 16.66 7.84 21.67
CA ARG A 398 16.10 9.19 21.46
C ARG A 398 15.44 9.28 20.09
N SER A 399 16.14 8.84 19.03
CA SER A 399 15.56 8.83 17.68
C SER A 399 14.27 8.02 17.62
N LEU A 400 14.25 6.79 18.16
CA LEU A 400 13.04 5.95 18.18
C LEU A 400 11.92 6.59 19.00
N ASN A 401 12.23 7.16 20.17
CA ASN A 401 11.22 7.84 20.98
C ASN A 401 10.60 9.03 20.25
N ASP A 402 11.41 9.86 19.59
CA ASP A 402 10.94 11.00 18.81
C ASP A 402 10.04 10.54 17.65
N GLN A 403 10.39 9.43 16.97
CA GLN A 403 9.58 8.87 15.87
C GLN A 403 8.26 8.26 16.37
N ILE A 404 8.27 7.52 17.50
CA ILE A 404 7.05 6.99 18.12
C ILE A 404 6.14 8.13 18.57
N TYR A 405 6.70 9.14 19.23
CA TYR A 405 5.95 10.31 19.67
C TYR A 405 5.31 11.03 18.47
N ARG A 406 6.09 11.28 17.40
CA ARG A 406 5.59 11.87 16.15
C ARG A 406 4.50 10.99 15.52
N CYS A 407 4.66 9.67 15.53
CA CYS A 407 3.67 8.72 15.03
C CYS A 407 2.35 8.87 15.80
N TYR A 408 2.38 8.83 17.13
CA TYR A 408 1.18 9.02 17.97
C TYR A 408 0.52 10.37 17.73
N GLN A 409 1.29 11.46 17.63
CA GLN A 409 0.74 12.77 17.31
C GLN A 409 0.03 12.78 15.96
N LYS A 410 0.66 12.23 14.92
CA LYS A 410 0.11 12.19 13.57
C LYS A 410 -1.12 11.31 13.49
N VAL A 411 -1.12 10.14 14.13
CA VAL A 411 -2.29 9.26 14.25
C VAL A 411 -3.43 9.98 14.97
N LEU A 412 -3.17 10.55 16.14
CA LEU A 412 -4.17 11.26 16.94
C LEU A 412 -4.82 12.42 16.17
N VAL A 413 -4.01 13.23 15.49
CA VAL A 413 -4.50 14.36 14.68
C VAL A 413 -5.40 13.84 13.56
N ASN A 414 -4.96 12.82 12.81
CA ASN A 414 -5.74 12.26 11.70
C ASN A 414 -7.06 11.64 12.18
N VAL A 415 -7.05 10.86 13.27
CA VAL A 415 -8.25 10.23 13.83
C VAL A 415 -9.28 11.27 14.30
N ARG A 416 -8.83 12.43 14.82
CA ARG A 416 -9.72 13.53 15.25
C ARG A 416 -10.21 14.41 14.10
N LYS A 417 -9.47 14.49 12.99
CA LYS A 417 -9.69 15.49 11.93
C LYS A 417 -10.93 15.20 11.09
N GLN A 418 -11.00 14.02 10.48
CA GLN A 418 -12.11 13.61 9.60
C GLN A 418 -12.20 12.08 9.51
N LYS A 419 -13.39 11.57 9.13
CA LYS A 419 -13.65 10.12 9.13
C LYS A 419 -12.79 9.40 8.11
N VAL A 420 -12.52 10.00 6.95
CA VAL A 420 -11.64 9.39 5.93
C VAL A 420 -10.27 9.08 6.50
N SER A 421 -9.65 10.06 7.16
CA SER A 421 -8.34 9.92 7.78
C SER A 421 -8.34 8.86 8.88
N ALA A 422 -9.38 8.85 9.72
CA ALA A 422 -9.50 7.86 10.79
C ALA A 422 -9.61 6.44 10.23
N LEU A 423 -10.50 6.20 9.26
CA LEU A 423 -10.69 4.87 8.68
C LEU A 423 -9.42 4.33 8.02
N VAL A 424 -8.68 5.18 7.28
CA VAL A 424 -7.41 4.76 6.66
C VAL A 424 -6.39 4.38 7.73
N ILE A 425 -6.23 5.17 8.78
CA ILE A 425 -5.29 4.85 9.87
C ILE A 425 -5.68 3.57 10.61
N MET A 426 -6.98 3.40 10.91
CA MET A 426 -7.45 2.22 11.62
C MET A 426 -7.33 0.94 10.78
N ALA A 427 -7.64 1.03 9.48
CA ALA A 427 -7.41 -0.03 8.52
C ALA A 427 -5.92 -0.35 8.36
N PHE A 428 -5.03 0.65 8.41
CA PHE A 428 -3.60 0.42 8.36
C PHE A 428 -3.11 -0.35 9.60
N CYS A 429 -3.57 0.02 10.79
CA CYS A 429 -3.27 -0.75 12.01
C CYS A 429 -3.80 -2.19 11.92
N ASN A 430 -4.99 -2.38 11.35
CA ASN A 430 -5.56 -3.69 11.07
C ASN A 430 -4.65 -4.51 10.14
N TRP A 431 -4.18 -3.93 9.03
CA TRP A 431 -3.21 -4.56 8.16
C TRP A 431 -1.87 -4.84 8.85
N CYS A 432 -1.39 -3.99 9.75
CA CYS A 432 -0.17 -4.30 10.52
C CYS A 432 -0.34 -5.55 11.40
N ILE A 433 -1.52 -5.74 12.00
CA ILE A 433 -1.82 -6.90 12.86
C ILE A 433 -2.06 -8.17 12.02
N LEU A 434 -2.78 -8.02 10.91
CA LEU A 434 -3.22 -9.11 10.05
C LEU A 434 -2.29 -9.35 8.82
N GLY A 435 -1.30 -8.53 8.57
CA GLY A 435 -0.38 -8.76 7.45
C GLY A 435 0.52 -9.96 7.76
N SER A 436 0.59 -10.96 6.87
CA SER A 436 1.62 -12.01 6.98
C SER A 436 3.04 -11.45 6.98
N HIS A 437 3.19 -10.21 6.52
CA HIS A 437 4.43 -9.46 6.44
C HIS A 437 5.02 -9.05 7.80
N HIS A 438 4.18 -8.69 8.77
CA HIS A 438 4.63 -8.07 10.01
C HIS A 438 4.78 -9.05 11.18
N LYS A 439 4.05 -10.17 11.16
CA LYS A 439 4.19 -11.28 12.12
C LYS A 439 4.14 -10.84 13.59
N ILE A 440 3.19 -9.96 13.90
CA ILE A 440 3.04 -9.36 15.23
C ILE A 440 2.89 -10.42 16.32
N PHE A 441 2.12 -11.48 16.04
CA PHE A 441 1.92 -12.59 16.97
C PHE A 441 3.25 -13.25 17.38
N GLU A 442 4.11 -13.57 16.41
CA GLU A 442 5.42 -14.17 16.66
C GLU A 442 6.37 -13.18 17.34
N LEU A 443 6.38 -11.92 16.90
CA LEU A 443 7.19 -10.86 17.51
C LEU A 443 6.94 -10.77 19.02
N LEU A 444 5.67 -10.72 19.42
CA LEU A 444 5.30 -10.58 20.84
C LEU A 444 5.66 -11.78 21.72
N ARG A 445 5.83 -12.96 21.12
CA ARG A 445 6.14 -14.19 21.85
C ARG A 445 7.61 -14.58 21.82
N GLY A 446 8.39 -14.00 20.92
CA GLY A 446 9.79 -14.39 20.71
C GLY A 446 10.82 -13.38 21.23
N PHE A 447 10.40 -12.23 21.78
CA PHE A 447 11.34 -11.31 22.43
C PHE A 447 11.55 -11.63 23.91
N THR A 448 12.75 -11.32 24.40
CA THR A 448 13.06 -11.24 25.83
C THR A 448 13.77 -9.92 26.12
N VAL A 449 13.54 -9.34 27.30
CA VAL A 449 14.28 -8.13 27.73
C VAL A 449 15.77 -8.44 27.77
N ASN A 450 16.58 -7.59 27.16
CA ASN A 450 18.03 -7.67 27.26
C ASN A 450 18.47 -7.19 28.66
N PRO A 451 19.02 -8.07 29.51
CA PRO A 451 19.47 -7.67 30.85
C PRO A 451 20.67 -6.71 30.81
N GLU A 452 21.47 -6.73 29.74
CA GLU A 452 22.61 -5.85 29.56
C GLU A 452 22.20 -4.45 29.08
N ASN A 453 21.05 -4.34 28.42
CA ASN A 453 20.52 -3.09 27.87
C ASN A 453 19.04 -2.92 28.25
N PRO A 454 18.73 -2.61 29.52
CA PRO A 454 17.35 -2.48 29.98
C PRO A 454 16.61 -1.35 29.22
N PRO A 455 15.28 -1.45 29.05
CA PRO A 455 14.49 -0.43 28.36
C PRO A 455 14.71 0.96 28.94
N CYS A 456 14.91 1.93 28.05
CA CYS A 456 14.93 3.34 28.43
C CYS A 456 13.54 3.79 28.93
N LYS A 457 13.52 4.83 29.75
CA LYS A 457 12.25 5.52 30.06
C LYS A 457 11.85 6.36 28.86
N TYR A 458 10.57 6.28 28.52
CA TYR A 458 10.00 6.98 27.39
C TYR A 458 8.86 7.87 27.84
N ASP A 459 8.78 9.06 27.26
CA ASP A 459 7.67 10.00 27.43
C ASP A 459 6.58 9.75 26.38
N GLY A 460 5.40 10.38 26.52
CA GLY A 460 4.34 10.32 25.51
C GLY A 460 3.24 9.29 25.74
N LEU A 461 3.17 8.68 26.94
CA LEU A 461 2.06 7.79 27.32
C LEU A 461 0.71 8.56 27.31
N GLU A 462 0.74 9.85 27.62
CA GLU A 462 -0.42 10.74 27.62
C GLU A 462 -1.06 10.95 26.24
N LEU A 463 -0.32 10.70 25.14
CA LEU A 463 -0.89 10.74 23.79
C LEU A 463 -1.72 9.50 23.49
N TYR A 464 -1.36 8.35 24.07
CA TYR A 464 -2.13 7.13 23.90
C TYR A 464 -3.51 7.26 24.53
N ASP A 465 -3.61 7.80 25.75
CA ASP A 465 -4.91 8.02 26.41
C ASP A 465 -5.82 8.93 25.57
N GLN A 466 -5.26 10.01 25.03
CA GLN A 466 -5.97 10.90 24.10
C GLN A 466 -6.40 10.22 22.80
N LEU A 467 -5.61 9.27 22.29
CA LEU A 467 -5.96 8.46 21.13
C LEU A 467 -7.09 7.48 21.45
N VAL A 468 -7.05 6.82 22.60
CA VAL A 468 -8.12 5.93 23.05
C VAL A 468 -9.44 6.70 23.17
N GLU A 469 -9.41 7.92 23.73
CA GLU A 469 -10.56 8.83 23.76
C GLU A 469 -11.05 9.19 22.36
N ALA A 470 -10.13 9.55 21.45
CA ALA A 470 -10.47 9.88 20.06
C ALA A 470 -11.10 8.70 19.29
N LEU A 471 -10.84 7.47 19.72
CA LEU A 471 -11.39 6.26 19.11
C LEU A 471 -12.78 5.87 19.64
N ILE A 472 -13.25 6.45 20.75
CA ILE A 472 -14.57 6.14 21.34
C ILE A 472 -15.73 6.22 20.32
N PRO A 473 -15.82 7.24 19.44
CA PRO A 473 -16.91 7.34 18.46
C PRO A 473 -16.97 6.20 17.45
N TYR A 474 -15.87 5.46 17.27
CA TYR A 474 -15.78 4.33 16.34
C TYR A 474 -16.14 2.98 17.00
N GLY A 475 -16.54 2.99 18.27
CA GLY A 475 -16.99 1.80 18.99
C GLY A 475 -15.85 0.89 19.48
N THR A 476 -16.24 -0.25 20.05
CA THR A 476 -15.34 -1.31 20.55
C THR A 476 -16.10 -2.63 20.65
N LEU A 477 -15.44 -3.72 20.30
CA LEU A 477 -15.91 -5.10 20.46
C LEU A 477 -15.50 -5.70 21.82
N ARG A 478 -14.71 -4.96 22.62
CA ARG A 478 -14.24 -5.36 23.96
C ARG A 478 -13.52 -6.71 23.91
N GLU A 479 -13.97 -7.68 24.71
CA GLU A 479 -13.39 -9.02 24.80
C GLU A 479 -13.57 -9.87 23.54
N HIS A 480 -14.44 -9.45 22.62
CA HIS A 480 -14.67 -10.11 21.34
C HIS A 480 -13.85 -9.52 20.19
N GLY A 481 -13.12 -8.43 20.45
CA GLY A 481 -12.26 -7.77 19.48
C GLY A 481 -10.93 -8.48 19.22
N PRO A 482 -10.08 -7.92 18.35
CA PRO A 482 -8.76 -8.46 18.08
C PRO A 482 -7.88 -8.41 19.34
N ARG A 483 -7.07 -9.44 19.53
CA ARG A 483 -6.04 -9.48 20.57
C ARG A 483 -4.74 -9.99 19.98
N LEU A 484 -3.63 -9.40 20.39
CA LEU A 484 -2.31 -9.76 19.83
C LEU A 484 -1.80 -11.13 20.30
N ASP A 485 -2.45 -11.74 21.29
CA ASP A 485 -2.16 -13.11 21.74
C ASP A 485 -2.87 -14.19 20.93
N MET A 486 -3.80 -13.82 20.04
CA MET A 486 -4.51 -14.72 19.13
C MET A 486 -3.62 -15.10 17.95
N THR A 487 -3.77 -16.33 17.47
CA THR A 487 -3.07 -16.75 16.26
C THR A 487 -3.59 -15.99 15.05
N ARG A 488 -2.78 -15.93 13.98
CA ARG A 488 -3.19 -15.35 12.72
C ARG A 488 -4.48 -16.00 12.18
N ALA A 489 -4.57 -17.32 12.33
CA ALA A 489 -5.74 -18.09 11.91
C ALA A 489 -7.03 -17.75 12.68
N ASP A 490 -6.92 -17.40 13.96
CA ASP A 490 -8.08 -16.99 14.75
C ASP A 490 -8.53 -15.58 14.36
N LEU A 491 -7.57 -14.65 14.17
CA LEU A 491 -7.84 -13.30 13.71
C LEU A 491 -8.48 -13.29 12.31
N ASP A 492 -8.04 -14.15 11.40
CA ASP A 492 -8.62 -14.30 10.07
C ASP A 492 -10.10 -14.67 10.12
N LYS A 493 -10.45 -15.66 10.94
CA LYS A 493 -11.84 -16.12 11.06
C LYS A 493 -12.72 -15.04 11.67
N LEU A 494 -12.24 -14.39 12.74
CA LEU A 494 -12.99 -13.35 13.43
C LEU A 494 -13.20 -12.11 12.54
N TYR A 495 -12.16 -11.63 11.86
CA TYR A 495 -12.28 -10.48 10.97
C TYR A 495 -13.24 -10.77 9.80
N CYS A 496 -13.21 -11.99 9.24
CA CYS A 496 -14.15 -12.38 8.18
C CYS A 496 -15.61 -12.26 8.63
N LEU A 497 -15.90 -12.51 9.91
CA LEU A 497 -17.24 -12.35 10.49
C LEU A 497 -17.58 -10.87 10.75
N TYR A 498 -16.68 -10.13 11.41
CA TYR A 498 -16.95 -8.76 11.83
C TYR A 498 -16.93 -7.74 10.69
N ARG A 499 -16.24 -8.02 9.58
CA ARG A 499 -16.23 -7.13 8.41
C ARG A 499 -17.57 -7.07 7.67
N ALA A 500 -18.47 -8.01 7.94
CA ALA A 500 -19.75 -8.13 7.24
C ALA A 500 -20.81 -7.10 7.69
N ASP A 501 -20.64 -6.50 8.87
CA ASP A 501 -21.50 -5.43 9.37
C ASP A 501 -20.68 -4.18 9.65
N SER A 502 -21.22 -3.01 9.29
CA SER A 502 -20.48 -1.75 9.35
C SER A 502 -20.12 -1.31 10.78
N GLU A 503 -20.99 -1.55 11.76
CA GLU A 503 -20.73 -1.16 13.15
C GLU A 503 -19.65 -2.05 13.74
N THR A 504 -19.76 -3.37 13.54
CA THR A 504 -18.75 -4.30 14.04
C THR A 504 -17.42 -4.18 13.33
N HIS A 505 -17.44 -3.88 12.03
CA HIS A 505 -16.22 -3.68 11.25
C HIS A 505 -15.45 -2.45 11.76
N ILE A 506 -16.11 -1.31 11.90
CA ILE A 506 -15.46 -0.08 12.37
C ILE A 506 -14.96 -0.24 13.81
N ALA A 507 -15.73 -0.92 14.67
CA ALA A 507 -15.31 -1.24 16.04
C ALA A 507 -14.07 -2.16 16.06
N TRP A 508 -14.00 -3.14 15.16
CA TRP A 508 -12.82 -3.99 14.98
C TRP A 508 -11.59 -3.17 14.59
N LEU A 509 -11.72 -2.28 13.59
CA LEU A 509 -10.61 -1.42 13.15
C LEU A 509 -10.14 -0.50 14.28
N ALA A 510 -11.06 0.08 15.05
CA ALA A 510 -10.72 0.92 16.19
C ALA A 510 -10.00 0.13 17.29
N ASP A 511 -10.43 -1.10 17.59
CA ASP A 511 -9.76 -1.98 18.55
C ASP A 511 -8.38 -2.40 18.04
N SER A 512 -8.21 -2.69 16.74
CA SER A 512 -6.91 -2.93 16.11
C SER A 512 -5.94 -1.77 16.34
N THR A 513 -6.40 -0.52 16.21
CA THR A 513 -5.58 0.65 16.53
C THR A 513 -5.23 0.74 18.01
N ARG A 514 -6.21 0.52 18.90
CA ARG A 514 -5.98 0.56 20.37
C ARG A 514 -4.92 -0.44 20.79
N ILE A 515 -4.99 -1.68 20.29
CA ILE A 515 -4.08 -2.75 20.71
C ILE A 515 -2.69 -2.60 20.11
N LEU A 516 -2.57 -2.22 18.83
CA LEU A 516 -1.27 -2.07 18.17
C LEU A 516 -0.48 -0.92 18.78
N LEU A 517 -1.16 0.20 19.05
CA LEU A 517 -0.53 1.41 19.57
C LEU A 517 -0.51 1.48 21.09
N ASP A 518 -1.01 0.46 21.79
CA ASP A 518 -0.79 0.34 23.23
C ASP A 518 0.71 0.31 23.50
N PRO A 519 1.25 1.22 24.33
CA PRO A 519 2.68 1.27 24.66
C PRO A 519 3.24 -0.06 25.18
N ARG A 520 2.40 -0.89 25.83
CA ARG A 520 2.78 -2.23 26.32
C ARG A 520 3.11 -3.21 25.20
N HIS A 521 2.57 -3.01 24.00
CA HIS A 521 2.80 -3.85 22.82
C HIS A 521 3.73 -3.17 21.81
N CYS A 522 3.49 -1.88 21.53
CA CYS A 522 4.25 -1.12 20.55
C CYS A 522 5.73 -1.00 20.91
N ARG A 523 6.05 -0.69 22.19
CA ARG A 523 7.45 -0.50 22.61
C ARG A 523 8.30 -1.76 22.43
N PRO A 524 7.89 -2.96 22.89
CA PRO A 524 8.66 -4.17 22.63
C PRO A 524 8.90 -4.50 21.15
N ILE A 525 7.94 -4.17 20.27
CA ILE A 525 8.06 -4.36 18.82
C ILE A 525 9.16 -3.45 18.26
N VAL A 526 9.11 -2.15 18.59
CA VAL A 526 9.96 -1.11 18.00
C VAL A 526 11.35 -1.02 18.66
N ASP A 527 11.45 -1.22 19.98
CA ASP A 527 12.67 -1.02 20.76
C ASP A 527 13.66 -2.20 20.61
N ALA A 528 14.14 -2.40 19.38
CA ALA A 528 14.92 -3.56 18.99
C ALA A 528 16.23 -3.79 19.75
N ILE A 529 16.77 -2.73 20.36
CA ILE A 529 18.01 -2.76 21.15
C ILE A 529 17.81 -3.19 22.60
N HIS A 530 16.59 -3.10 23.13
CA HIS A 530 16.26 -3.45 24.51
C HIS A 530 15.59 -4.81 24.65
N PHE A 531 15.12 -5.35 23.53
CA PHE A 531 14.41 -6.61 23.46
C PHE A 531 15.11 -7.51 22.45
N GLU A 532 15.80 -8.54 22.94
CA GLU A 532 16.48 -9.53 22.11
C GLU A 532 15.47 -10.51 21.50
N TRP A 533 15.72 -10.90 20.25
CA TRP A 533 14.94 -11.92 19.56
C TRP A 533 15.61 -13.28 19.73
N ASN A 534 14.90 -14.22 20.37
CA ASN A 534 15.39 -15.58 20.61
C ASN A 534 14.68 -16.64 19.74
N GLY A 535 13.76 -16.22 18.89
CA GLY A 535 13.06 -17.11 17.96
C GLY A 535 13.86 -17.39 16.69
N SER A 536 13.28 -18.17 15.78
CA SER A 536 13.87 -18.41 14.46
C SER A 536 13.90 -17.12 13.63
N ILE A 537 15.05 -16.81 13.04
CA ILE A 537 15.19 -15.71 12.07
C ILE A 537 14.76 -16.11 10.66
N GLY A 538 14.40 -17.39 10.46
CA GLY A 538 14.12 -18.02 9.16
C GLY A 538 15.18 -17.71 8.09
N ASP A 539 14.75 -17.50 6.84
CA ASP A 539 15.62 -17.21 5.70
C ASP A 539 15.51 -15.74 5.29
N LEU A 540 16.57 -14.99 5.58
CA LEU A 540 16.66 -13.55 5.32
C LEU A 540 16.52 -13.17 3.83
N ASN A 541 16.69 -14.13 2.92
CA ASN A 541 16.60 -13.91 1.48
C ASN A 541 15.30 -14.44 0.88
N TYR A 542 14.35 -14.93 1.70
CA TYR A 542 13.07 -15.40 1.19
C TYR A 542 12.28 -14.27 0.52
N CYS A 543 11.81 -14.55 -0.68
CA CYS A 543 10.88 -13.71 -1.43
C CYS A 543 9.62 -14.56 -1.70
N PRO A 544 8.42 -14.11 -1.27
CA PRO A 544 7.19 -14.92 -1.23
C PRO A 544 6.72 -15.60 -2.52
#